data_AF-K2KYV6-F1
#
_entry.id   AF-K2KYV6-F1
#
_cell.length_a   1.000
_cell.length_b   1.000
_cell.length_c   1.000
_cell.angle_alpha   90.00
_cell.angle_beta   90.00
_cell.angle_gamma   90.00
#
_symmetry.space_group_name_H-M   'P 1'
#
loop_
_entity.id
_entity.type
_entity.pdbx_description
1 polymer ?
#
loop_
_entity_poly.entity_id
_entity_poly.type
_entity_poly.pdbx_seq_one_letter_code
_entity_poly.pdbx_strand_id
1 'polypeptide(L)'
;MRCMQCGQLTPRLDMHQRSLQLNPTFADHEASVLADGDANLEVDFSQFQVPACRSCDGILKPDVVYFGDNVPRDRVEQAQQALAHSGGLLVIGSSLMVFSGYRFARQAVQAQQPLILLNRGKNRADDIATVKLDSDLSATLLSTVERLLRPPGERLGEPELTNSEGSTAAHKNVAS
;
A
#
# COMPACT_ATOMS: atom_id res chain seq x y z
N MET A 1 -2.32 -20.41 2.23
CA MET A 1 -3.63 -21.04 1.99
C MET A 1 -4.20 -21.49 3.32
N ARG A 2 -5.50 -21.31 3.53
CA ARG A 2 -6.26 -21.73 4.71
C ARG A 2 -7.32 -22.73 4.28
N CYS A 3 -7.46 -23.83 4.99
CA CYS A 3 -8.59 -24.73 4.81
C CYS A 3 -9.87 -24.13 5.40
N MET A 4 -10.95 -24.13 4.64
CA MET A 4 -12.25 -23.61 5.06
C MET A 4 -12.99 -24.54 6.03
N GLN A 5 -12.55 -25.80 6.15
CA GLN A 5 -13.15 -26.80 7.04
C GLN A 5 -12.41 -26.90 8.39
N CYS A 6 -11.09 -27.11 8.36
CA CYS A 6 -10.29 -27.36 9.57
C CYS A 6 -9.37 -26.19 9.98
N GLY A 7 -9.34 -25.10 9.20
CA GLY A 7 -8.52 -23.92 9.48
C GLY A 7 -7.02 -24.09 9.27
N GLN A 8 -6.53 -25.29 8.91
CA GLN A 8 -5.11 -25.54 8.71
C GLN A 8 -4.51 -24.61 7.66
N LEU A 9 -3.31 -24.09 7.96
CA LEU A 9 -2.54 -23.26 7.05
C LEU A 9 -1.56 -24.11 6.24
N THR A 10 -1.43 -23.78 4.96
CA THR A 10 -0.45 -24.33 4.04
C THR A 10 0.26 -23.17 3.34
N PRO A 11 1.60 -23.15 3.25
CA PRO A 11 2.32 -22.12 2.52
C PRO A 11 1.83 -21.97 1.07
N ARG A 12 1.86 -20.73 0.55
CA ARG A 12 1.42 -20.44 -0.83
C ARG A 12 2.32 -21.11 -1.87
N LEU A 13 3.61 -21.24 -1.57
CA LEU A 13 4.58 -21.90 -2.44
C LEU A 13 4.29 -23.40 -2.55
N ASP A 14 4.03 -24.08 -1.43
CA ASP A 14 3.63 -25.49 -1.42
C ASP A 14 2.35 -25.72 -2.23
N MET A 15 1.37 -24.82 -2.11
CA MET A 15 0.16 -24.87 -2.94
C MET A 15 0.49 -24.72 -4.42
N HIS A 16 1.38 -23.80 -4.78
CA HIS A 16 1.79 -23.60 -6.17
C HIS A 16 2.46 -24.86 -6.76
N GLN A 17 3.39 -25.46 -6.04
CA GLN A 17 4.06 -26.70 -6.45
C GLN A 17 3.08 -27.85 -6.64
N ARG A 18 2.12 -28.01 -5.72
CA ARG A 18 1.07 -29.03 -5.84
C ARG A 18 0.17 -28.78 -7.03
N SER A 19 -0.21 -27.52 -7.28
CA SER A 19 -0.99 -27.15 -8.46
C SER A 19 -0.24 -27.48 -9.75
N LEU A 20 1.07 -27.21 -9.84
CA LEU A 20 1.89 -27.58 -11.00
C LEU A 20 1.98 -29.11 -11.20
N GLN A 21 2.16 -29.87 -10.13
CA GLN A 21 2.22 -31.33 -10.19
C GLN A 21 0.91 -31.97 -10.67
N LEU A 22 -0.23 -31.43 -10.24
CA LEU A 22 -1.55 -31.92 -10.66
C LEU A 22 -1.93 -31.46 -12.06
N ASN A 23 -1.36 -30.34 -12.53
CA ASN A 23 -1.75 -29.67 -13.77
C ASN A 23 -0.52 -29.35 -14.63
N PRO A 24 0.31 -30.34 -15.02
CA PRO A 24 1.55 -30.07 -15.75
C PRO A 24 1.30 -29.40 -17.11
N THR A 25 0.14 -29.64 -17.72
CA THR A 25 -0.26 -29.01 -18.99
C THR A 25 -0.48 -27.51 -18.88
N PHE A 26 -0.68 -26.98 -17.66
CA PHE A 26 -0.89 -25.55 -17.43
C PHE A 26 0.41 -24.79 -17.13
N ALA A 27 1.56 -25.48 -17.07
CA ALA A 27 2.83 -24.86 -16.66
C ALA A 27 3.36 -23.82 -17.66
N ASP A 28 3.08 -24.00 -18.95
CA ASP A 28 3.62 -23.18 -20.03
C ASP A 28 2.69 -22.04 -20.47
N HIS A 29 1.57 -21.82 -19.77
CA HIS A 29 0.65 -20.73 -20.09
C HIS A 29 1.17 -19.39 -19.58
N GLU A 30 1.22 -18.40 -20.48
CA GLU A 30 1.52 -17.01 -20.14
C GLU A 30 0.24 -16.24 -19.80
N ALA A 31 0.29 -15.44 -18.75
CA ALA A 31 -0.80 -14.57 -18.33
C ALA A 31 -0.26 -13.23 -17.81
N SER A 32 -1.02 -12.16 -18.01
CA SER A 32 -0.74 -10.87 -17.39
C SER A 32 -1.17 -10.90 -15.93
N VAL A 33 -0.29 -10.45 -15.03
CA VAL A 33 -0.52 -10.42 -13.58
C VAL A 33 -1.20 -9.11 -13.17
N LEU A 34 -2.22 -9.21 -12.31
CA LEU A 34 -2.97 -8.11 -11.72
C LEU A 34 -2.45 -7.76 -10.31
N ALA A 35 -2.91 -6.64 -9.76
CA ALA A 35 -2.40 -6.07 -8.51
C ALA A 35 -2.62 -6.95 -7.26
N ASP A 36 -3.64 -7.81 -7.26
CA ASP A 36 -3.94 -8.77 -6.19
C ASP A 36 -3.26 -10.14 -6.41
N GLY A 37 -2.50 -10.29 -7.49
CA GLY A 37 -1.84 -11.53 -7.87
C GLY A 37 -2.69 -12.48 -8.69
N ASP A 38 -3.90 -12.06 -9.12
CA ASP A 38 -4.66 -12.79 -10.14
C ASP A 38 -4.00 -12.62 -11.52
N ALA A 39 -4.36 -13.48 -12.46
CA ALA A 39 -3.85 -13.40 -13.82
C ALA A 39 -4.99 -13.59 -14.83
N ASN A 40 -4.98 -12.81 -15.91
CA ASN A 40 -5.99 -12.95 -16.96
C ASN A 40 -5.60 -14.08 -17.91
N LEU A 41 -6.33 -15.19 -17.87
CA LEU A 41 -6.07 -16.37 -18.68
C LEU A 41 -7.37 -16.87 -19.32
N GLU A 42 -7.40 -16.88 -20.65
CA GLU A 42 -8.54 -17.38 -21.45
C GLU A 42 -8.26 -18.79 -21.96
N VAL A 43 -8.32 -19.78 -21.07
CA VAL A 43 -8.12 -21.21 -21.37
C VAL A 43 -9.24 -22.05 -20.80
N ASP A 44 -9.38 -23.29 -21.28
CA ASP A 44 -10.31 -24.24 -20.69
C ASP A 44 -9.78 -24.80 -19.36
N PHE A 45 -10.44 -24.47 -18.26
CA PHE A 45 -10.12 -24.96 -16.92
C PHE A 45 -10.88 -26.25 -16.54
N SER A 46 -11.66 -26.85 -17.44
CA SER A 46 -12.46 -28.05 -17.15
C SER A 46 -11.65 -29.23 -16.60
N GLN A 47 -10.38 -29.34 -16.99
CA GLN A 47 -9.44 -30.37 -16.55
C GLN A 47 -8.54 -29.92 -15.39
N PHE A 48 -8.68 -28.68 -14.92
CA PHE A 48 -7.85 -28.14 -13.85
C PHE A 48 -8.22 -28.75 -12.49
N GLN A 49 -7.25 -29.37 -11.84
CA GLN A 49 -7.39 -29.99 -10.54
C GLN A 49 -6.88 -29.06 -9.43
N VAL A 50 -7.78 -28.68 -8.53
CA VAL A 50 -7.45 -27.84 -7.36
C VAL A 50 -6.95 -28.74 -6.21
N PRO A 51 -5.73 -28.51 -5.68
CA PRO A 51 -5.25 -29.27 -4.52
C PRO A 51 -6.15 -29.13 -3.28
N ALA A 52 -6.53 -30.25 -2.67
CA ALA A 52 -7.33 -30.28 -1.44
C ALA A 52 -6.50 -30.09 -0.15
N CYS A 53 -7.15 -29.91 1.00
CA CYS A 53 -6.46 -29.91 2.29
C CYS A 53 -5.87 -31.29 2.62
N ARG A 54 -4.60 -31.36 3.03
CA ARG A 54 -3.94 -32.65 3.35
C ARG A 54 -4.49 -33.35 4.60
N SER A 55 -5.19 -32.62 5.48
CA SER A 55 -5.68 -33.20 6.75
C SER A 55 -7.15 -33.59 6.73
N CYS A 56 -7.96 -33.03 5.81
CA CYS A 56 -9.39 -33.28 5.80
C CYS A 56 -10.03 -33.23 4.40
N ASP A 57 -9.23 -33.13 3.34
CA ASP A 57 -9.67 -32.99 1.94
C ASP A 57 -10.60 -31.79 1.66
N GLY A 58 -10.76 -30.89 2.63
CA GLY A 58 -11.56 -29.67 2.50
C GLY A 58 -10.97 -28.64 1.54
N ILE A 59 -11.81 -27.67 1.16
CA ILE A 59 -11.46 -26.58 0.24
C ILE A 59 -10.38 -25.67 0.85
N LEU A 60 -9.35 -25.37 0.05
CA LEU A 60 -8.30 -24.41 0.38
C LEU A 60 -8.58 -23.06 -0.27
N LYS A 61 -8.55 -21.99 0.52
CA LYS A 61 -8.64 -20.60 0.07
C LYS A 61 -7.33 -19.87 0.33
N PRO A 62 -6.90 -18.91 -0.51
CA PRO A 62 -5.87 -17.96 -0.09
C PRO A 62 -6.24 -17.32 1.26
N ASP A 63 -5.25 -17.15 2.14
CA ASP A 63 -5.50 -16.60 3.49
C ASP A 63 -5.53 -15.07 3.46
N VAL A 64 -6.47 -14.55 2.66
CA VAL A 64 -6.74 -13.13 2.43
C VAL A 64 -8.22 -12.85 2.66
N VAL A 65 -8.57 -11.58 2.82
CA VAL A 65 -9.97 -11.13 2.95
C VAL A 65 -10.45 -10.73 1.56
N TYR A 66 -11.45 -11.43 1.02
CA TYR A 66 -12.08 -11.06 -0.25
C TYR A 66 -13.14 -9.96 -0.06
N PHE A 67 -13.61 -9.39 -1.17
CA PHE A 67 -14.80 -8.53 -1.11
C PHE A 67 -16.00 -9.33 -0.59
N GLY A 68 -16.70 -8.78 0.41
CA GLY A 68 -17.79 -9.45 1.11
C GLY A 68 -17.36 -10.29 2.32
N ASP A 69 -16.06 -10.60 2.46
CA ASP A 69 -15.54 -11.26 3.67
C ASP A 69 -15.43 -10.27 4.83
N ASN A 70 -15.48 -10.81 6.05
CA ASN A 70 -15.14 -10.06 7.27
C ASN A 70 -13.65 -10.16 7.57
N VAL A 71 -13.04 -9.04 7.94
CA VAL A 71 -11.69 -9.05 8.54
C VAL A 71 -11.76 -9.81 9.88
N PRO A 72 -10.83 -10.75 10.16
CA PRO A 72 -10.81 -11.46 11.43
C PRO A 72 -10.85 -10.50 12.63
N ARG A 73 -11.76 -10.76 13.57
CA ARG A 73 -12.06 -9.88 14.70
C ARG A 73 -10.81 -9.51 15.50
N ASP A 74 -10.03 -10.51 15.89
CA ASP A 74 -8.80 -10.33 16.68
C ASP A 74 -7.80 -9.38 15.99
N ARG A 75 -7.70 -9.45 14.67
CA ARG A 75 -6.83 -8.57 13.88
C ARG A 75 -7.33 -7.12 13.90
N VAL A 76 -8.66 -6.93 13.87
CA VAL A 76 -9.25 -5.60 14.01
C VAL A 76 -9.01 -5.04 15.41
N GLU A 77 -9.25 -5.83 16.44
CA GLU A 77 -9.06 -5.43 17.84
C GLU A 77 -7.61 -5.05 18.14
N GLN A 78 -6.64 -5.84 17.67
CA GLN A 78 -5.21 -5.52 17.78
C GLN A 78 -4.86 -4.17 17.13
N ALA A 79 -5.36 -3.92 15.91
CA ALA A 79 -5.13 -2.66 15.22
C ALA A 79 -5.78 -1.46 15.94
N GLN A 80 -6.98 -1.65 16.49
CA GLN A 80 -7.67 -0.62 17.28
C GLN A 80 -6.92 -0.29 18.57
N GLN A 81 -6.39 -1.31 19.25
CA GLN A 81 -5.57 -1.12 20.45
C GLN A 81 -4.26 -0.39 20.10
N ALA A 82 -3.58 -0.78 19.02
CA ALA A 82 -2.36 -0.08 18.58
C ALA A 82 -2.63 1.40 18.28
N LEU A 83 -3.73 1.72 17.60
CA LEU A 83 -4.15 3.10 17.35
C LEU A 83 -4.45 3.86 18.64
N ALA A 84 -5.17 3.25 19.59
CA ALA A 84 -5.50 3.89 20.86
C ALA A 84 -4.25 4.28 21.70
N HIS A 85 -3.14 3.55 21.54
CA HIS A 85 -1.87 3.83 22.23
C HIS A 85 -0.89 4.65 21.39
N SER A 86 -1.26 5.11 20.19
CA SER A 86 -0.38 5.90 19.32
C SER A 86 -0.54 7.40 19.56
N GLY A 87 0.44 8.18 19.11
CA GLY A 87 0.34 9.64 19.07
C GLY A 87 -0.39 10.19 17.84
N GLY A 88 -0.88 9.33 16.94
CA GLY A 88 -1.38 9.72 15.63
C GLY A 88 -1.51 8.56 14.65
N LEU A 89 -2.15 8.82 13.51
CA LEU A 89 -2.29 7.87 12.41
C LEU A 89 -1.66 8.45 11.13
N LEU A 90 -0.65 7.77 10.59
CA LEU A 90 -0.08 8.03 9.28
C LEU A 90 -0.58 6.98 8.28
N VAL A 91 -1.25 7.43 7.21
CA VAL A 91 -1.75 6.57 6.13
C VAL A 91 -0.91 6.79 4.89
N ILE A 92 -0.31 5.72 4.39
CA ILE A 92 0.64 5.75 3.26
C ILE A 92 0.09 4.89 2.13
N GLY A 93 0.03 5.44 0.90
CA GLY A 93 -0.26 4.66 -0.31
C GLY A 93 -1.63 3.99 -0.34
N SER A 94 -2.60 4.51 0.42
CA SER A 94 -3.97 4.01 0.44
C SER A 94 -4.94 5.14 0.15
N SER A 95 -5.89 4.93 -0.76
CA SER A 95 -6.99 5.86 -1.03
C SER A 95 -8.04 5.88 0.09
N LEU A 96 -8.00 4.89 1.00
CA LEU A 96 -9.01 4.64 2.03
C LEU A 96 -10.44 4.51 1.50
N MET A 97 -10.64 4.17 0.22
CA MET A 97 -11.99 4.03 -0.33
C MET A 97 -12.74 2.87 0.34
N VAL A 98 -12.04 1.78 0.70
CA VAL A 98 -12.63 0.64 1.39
C VAL A 98 -12.77 0.91 2.89
N PHE A 99 -13.96 0.64 3.44
CA PHE A 99 -14.31 1.00 4.81
C PHE A 99 -13.45 0.30 5.88
N SER A 100 -12.94 -0.90 5.60
CA SER A 100 -12.10 -1.68 6.51
C SER A 100 -10.83 -0.94 6.96
N GLY A 101 -10.26 -0.11 6.08
CA GLY A 101 -9.17 0.82 6.41
C GLY A 101 -9.68 2.17 6.91
N TYR A 102 -10.67 2.76 6.22
CA TYR A 102 -11.18 4.10 6.54
C TYR A 102 -11.70 4.26 7.97
N ARG A 103 -12.25 3.19 8.57
CA ARG A 103 -12.72 3.22 9.97
C ARG A 103 -11.64 3.65 10.97
N PHE A 104 -10.36 3.33 10.71
CA PHE A 104 -9.25 3.73 11.57
C PHE A 104 -8.96 5.24 11.47
N ALA A 105 -9.09 5.82 10.27
CA ALA A 105 -9.00 7.27 10.08
C ALA A 105 -10.10 8.00 10.87
N ARG A 106 -11.35 7.51 10.80
CA ARG A 106 -12.45 8.07 11.61
C ARG A 106 -12.19 7.92 13.11
N GLN A 107 -11.70 6.76 13.54
CA GLN A 107 -11.39 6.51 14.95
C GLN A 107 -10.31 7.46 15.48
N ALA A 108 -9.24 7.68 14.72
CA ALA A 108 -8.17 8.62 15.09
C ALA A 108 -8.72 10.04 15.30
N VAL A 109 -9.51 10.53 14.33
CA VAL A 109 -10.13 11.86 14.41
C VAL A 109 -11.10 11.98 15.58
N GLN A 110 -11.91 10.93 15.85
CA GLN A 110 -12.81 10.91 17.01
C GLN A 110 -12.04 10.95 18.34
N ALA A 111 -10.86 10.33 18.39
CA ALA A 111 -9.95 10.37 19.54
C ALA A 111 -9.07 11.64 19.57
N GLN A 112 -9.32 12.62 18.69
CA GLN A 112 -8.53 13.86 18.57
C GLN A 112 -7.04 13.61 18.28
N GLN A 113 -6.70 12.47 17.69
CA GLN A 113 -5.35 12.15 17.25
C GLN A 113 -5.09 12.75 15.85
N PRO A 114 -3.87 13.24 15.57
CA PRO A 114 -3.52 13.75 14.25
C PRO A 114 -3.60 12.63 13.20
N LEU A 115 -4.24 12.95 12.08
CA LEU A 115 -4.35 12.10 10.90
C LEU A 115 -3.51 12.70 9.77
N ILE A 116 -2.46 12.01 9.37
CA ILE A 116 -1.57 12.41 8.27
C ILE A 116 -1.79 11.45 7.10
N LEU A 117 -2.02 12.00 5.91
CA LEU A 117 -2.12 11.26 4.67
C LEU A 117 -0.89 11.51 3.81
N LEU A 118 -0.24 10.44 3.35
CA LEU A 118 0.81 10.48 2.34
C LEU A 118 0.37 9.62 1.16
N ASN A 119 -0.25 10.25 0.18
CA ASN A 119 -0.74 9.60 -1.02
C ASN A 119 -1.06 10.63 -2.11
N ARG A 120 -0.80 10.29 -3.38
CA ARG A 120 -1.21 11.14 -4.49
C ARG A 120 -2.70 11.03 -4.79
N GLY A 121 -3.30 12.14 -5.19
CA GLY A 121 -4.68 12.17 -5.66
C GLY A 121 -5.73 12.03 -4.54
N LYS A 122 -6.96 11.68 -4.90
CA LYS A 122 -8.10 11.70 -3.98
C LYS A 122 -8.00 10.64 -2.89
N ASN A 123 -8.20 11.06 -1.65
CA ASN A 123 -8.37 10.16 -0.51
C ASN A 123 -9.77 10.31 0.09
N ARG A 124 -10.36 9.20 0.55
CA ARG A 124 -11.67 9.25 1.23
C ARG A 124 -11.63 10.08 2.52
N ALA A 125 -10.46 10.22 3.14
CA ALA A 125 -10.26 10.95 4.39
C ALA A 125 -9.75 12.39 4.19
N ASP A 126 -9.75 12.93 2.96
CA ASP A 126 -9.24 14.28 2.68
C ASP A 126 -9.87 15.35 3.59
N ASP A 127 -11.20 15.32 3.78
CA ASP A 127 -11.94 16.32 4.56
C ASP A 127 -11.73 16.23 6.08
N ILE A 128 -11.13 15.13 6.56
CA ILE A 128 -10.91 14.88 8.00
C ILE A 128 -9.42 14.79 8.36
N ALA A 129 -8.53 14.91 7.38
CA ALA A 129 -7.10 14.83 7.61
C ALA A 129 -6.57 16.11 8.29
N THR A 130 -5.65 15.93 9.23
CA THR A 130 -4.88 17.04 9.80
C THR A 130 -3.92 17.61 8.77
N VAL A 131 -3.23 16.73 8.04
CA VAL A 131 -2.32 17.09 6.95
C VAL A 131 -2.45 16.06 5.83
N LYS A 132 -2.45 16.55 4.58
CA LYS A 132 -2.27 15.73 3.39
C LYS A 132 -1.00 16.12 2.67
N LEU A 133 -0.15 15.14 2.40
CA LEU A 133 1.02 15.23 1.55
C LEU A 133 0.68 14.56 0.21
N ASP A 134 0.36 15.38 -0.79
CA ASP A 134 0.16 14.93 -2.17
C ASP A 134 1.52 14.90 -2.88
N SER A 135 2.31 13.87 -2.58
CA SER A 135 3.71 13.75 -3.02
C SER A 135 4.08 12.31 -3.36
N ASP A 136 5.25 12.15 -3.98
CA ASP A 136 5.81 10.83 -4.25
C ASP A 136 6.12 10.09 -2.93
N LEU A 137 5.66 8.84 -2.78
CA LEU A 137 5.85 8.08 -1.54
C LEU A 137 7.33 7.85 -1.25
N SER A 138 8.07 7.33 -2.23
CA SER A 138 9.45 6.91 -2.07
C SER A 138 10.34 8.10 -1.76
N ALA A 139 10.28 9.16 -2.56
CA ALA A 139 11.10 10.35 -2.35
C ALA A 139 10.78 11.03 -1.00
N THR A 140 9.50 11.11 -0.63
CA THR A 140 9.09 11.74 0.64
C THR A 140 9.56 10.93 1.85
N LEU A 141 9.40 9.60 1.83
CA LEU A 141 9.81 8.75 2.94
C LEU A 141 11.34 8.69 3.08
N LEU A 142 12.08 8.59 1.97
CA LEU A 142 13.55 8.63 1.99
C LEU A 142 14.05 9.94 2.61
N SER A 143 13.58 11.08 2.11
CA SER A 143 13.95 12.39 2.67
C SER A 143 13.58 12.52 4.15
N THR A 144 12.44 11.96 4.56
CA THR A 144 12.01 11.99 5.97
C THR A 144 12.94 11.17 6.85
N VAL A 145 13.30 9.96 6.42
CA VAL A 145 14.23 9.08 7.15
C VAL A 145 15.61 9.73 7.25
N GLU A 146 16.14 10.29 6.16
CA GLU A 146 17.42 10.99 6.16
C GLU A 146 17.46 12.16 7.16
N ARG A 147 16.35 12.90 7.28
CA ARG A 147 16.22 14.01 8.23
C ARG A 147 16.10 13.52 9.67
N LEU A 148 15.38 12.43 9.93
CA LEU A 148 15.19 11.87 11.27
C LEU A 148 16.43 11.16 11.81
N LEU A 149 17.24 10.57 10.93
CA LEU A 149 18.47 9.87 11.29
C LEU A 149 19.69 10.81 11.39
N ARG A 150 19.53 12.10 11.05
CA ARG A 150 20.64 13.07 11.15
C ARG A 150 20.95 13.37 12.63
N PRO A 151 22.23 13.37 13.04
CA PRO A 151 22.60 13.78 14.39
C PRO A 151 22.16 15.24 14.66
N PRO A 152 21.77 15.59 15.90
CA PRO A 152 21.39 16.96 16.25
C PRO A 152 22.54 17.93 15.97
N GLY A 153 22.34 18.94 15.10
CA GLY A 153 23.29 20.05 14.89
C GLY A 153 23.55 20.46 13.44
N GLU A 154 23.20 19.62 12.46
CA GLU A 154 23.52 19.88 11.05
C GLU A 154 22.29 20.42 10.29
N ARG A 155 22.12 21.76 10.33
CA ARG A 155 21.07 22.48 9.60
C ARG A 155 21.30 22.38 8.09
N LEU A 156 20.24 22.12 7.32
CA LEU A 156 20.26 22.29 5.87
C LEU A 156 20.56 23.77 5.59
N GLY A 157 21.59 24.05 4.77
CA GLY A 157 21.75 25.37 4.17
C GLY A 157 20.47 25.71 3.42
N GLU A 158 19.97 26.93 3.62
CA GLU A 158 18.86 27.44 2.82
C GLU A 158 19.20 27.31 1.33
N PRO A 159 18.26 26.90 0.47
CA PRO A 159 18.51 26.92 -0.96
C PRO A 159 18.80 28.37 -1.36
N GLU A 160 19.99 28.60 -1.89
CA GLU A 160 20.47 29.89 -2.35
C GLU A 160 19.52 30.38 -3.46
N LEU A 161 18.62 31.30 -3.10
CA LEU A 161 17.84 32.07 -4.05
C LEU A 161 18.83 32.97 -4.79
N THR A 162 19.33 32.49 -5.93
CA THR A 162 20.11 33.33 -6.84
C THR A 162 19.22 34.43 -7.38
N ASN A 163 19.32 35.61 -6.77
CA ASN A 163 18.80 36.85 -7.34
C ASN A 163 19.58 37.16 -8.62
N SER A 164 18.98 36.92 -9.78
CA SER A 164 19.44 37.50 -11.03
C SER A 164 18.72 38.83 -11.26
N GLU A 165 19.30 39.93 -10.79
CA GLU A 165 18.97 41.27 -11.30
C GLU A 165 20.24 42.04 -11.65
N GLY A 166 20.28 42.53 -12.90
CA GLY A 166 20.86 43.82 -13.22
C GLY A 166 22.30 43.85 -13.75
N SER A 167 22.44 43.80 -15.08
CA SER A 167 23.53 44.50 -15.77
C SER A 167 22.94 45.63 -16.61
N THR A 168 22.99 46.85 -16.09
CA THR A 168 22.76 48.11 -16.81
C THR A 168 24.10 48.77 -17.17
N ALA A 169 24.32 49.07 -18.45
CA ALA A 169 25.07 50.23 -18.98
C ALA A 169 25.08 50.10 -20.53
N ALA A 170 24.27 50.86 -21.28
CA ALA A 170 24.46 52.25 -21.70
C ALA A 170 25.41 52.46 -22.91
N HIS A 171 24.79 52.91 -24.02
CA HIS A 171 25.27 53.87 -25.04
C HIS A 171 26.27 53.42 -26.13
N LYS A 172 25.84 53.48 -27.41
CA LYS A 172 26.22 54.56 -28.36
C LYS A 172 25.50 54.44 -29.72
N ASN A 173 25.17 55.61 -30.27
CA ASN A 173 24.65 55.94 -31.61
C ASN A 173 25.37 55.26 -32.79
N VAL A 174 24.69 55.14 -33.95
CA VAL A 174 24.98 55.90 -35.19
C VAL A 174 23.92 55.62 -36.28
N ALA A 175 23.60 56.71 -37.00
CA ALA A 175 22.75 56.94 -38.17
C ALA A 175 22.73 55.89 -39.31
N SER A 176 21.54 55.64 -39.87
CA SER A 176 21.05 56.12 -41.19
C SER A 176 19.72 55.45 -41.52
#